data_AF-A0A3N6A3P2-F1
#
_entry.id   AF-A0A3N6A3P2-F1
#
_cell.length_a   1.000
_cell.length_b   1.000
_cell.length_c   1.000
_cell.angle_alpha   90.00
_cell.angle_beta   90.00
_cell.angle_gamma   90.00
#
_symmetry.space_group_name_H-M   'P 1'
#
loop_
_entity.id
_entity.type
_entity.pdbx_description
1 polymer ?
#
loop_
_entity_poly.entity_id
_entity_poly.type
_entity_poly.pdbx_seq_one_letter_code
_entity_poly.pdbx_strand_id
1 'polypeptide(L)'
;MKIDIDRYRVRPGRKVKLDKHDPDDTGPFQRSEDAEGLLEKGVRRLADYQERLHAQNHWSVLLVLQAMDAAGKDSTIKHVMRGLNPMGT
;
A
#
# COMPACT_ATOMS: atom_id res chain seq x y z
N MET A 1 1.85 11.95 12.75
CA MET A 1 0.77 10.96 12.92
C MET A 1 1.34 9.57 12.66
N LYS A 2 1.08 8.59 13.53
CA LYS A 2 1.59 7.22 13.36
C LYS A 2 0.43 6.33 12.94
N ILE A 3 0.50 5.78 11.73
CA ILE A 3 -0.46 4.79 11.25
C ILE A 3 -0.05 3.45 11.89
N ASP A 4 -0.95 2.84 12.66
CA ASP A 4 -0.74 1.48 13.14
C ASP A 4 -1.09 0.52 12.00
N ILE A 5 -0.08 0.09 11.25
CA ILE A 5 -0.25 -0.85 10.15
C ILE A 5 -0.43 -2.30 10.61
N ASP A 6 -0.05 -2.63 11.86
CA ASP A 6 -0.12 -4.02 12.34
C ASP A 6 -1.56 -4.51 12.48
N ARG A 7 -2.50 -3.59 12.71
CA ARG A 7 -3.94 -3.87 12.77
C ARG A 7 -4.47 -4.53 11.48
N TYR A 8 -3.87 -4.22 10.32
CA TYR A 8 -4.28 -4.73 9.02
C TYR A 8 -3.64 -6.08 8.68
N ARG A 9 -2.66 -6.53 9.47
CA ARG A 9 -1.94 -7.77 9.22
C ARG A 9 -2.72 -8.98 9.74
N VAL A 10 -3.09 -9.87 8.83
CA VAL A 10 -3.52 -11.23 9.18
C VAL A 10 -2.31 -12.05 9.60
N ARG A 11 -2.25 -12.48 10.87
CA ARG A 11 -1.15 -13.29 11.38
C ARG A 11 -1.24 -14.75 10.91
N PRO A 12 -0.11 -15.43 10.66
CA PRO A 12 -0.09 -16.84 10.30
C PRO A 12 -0.88 -17.70 11.31
N GLY A 13 -1.64 -18.67 10.80
CA GLY A 13 -2.45 -19.58 11.62
C GLY A 13 -3.75 -18.99 12.18
N ARG A 14 -4.04 -17.70 11.95
CA ARG A 14 -5.28 -17.07 12.43
C ARG A 14 -6.45 -17.38 11.49
N LYS A 15 -7.58 -17.81 12.05
CA LYS A 15 -8.86 -17.83 11.30
C LYS A 15 -9.35 -16.40 11.10
N VAL A 16 -9.57 -16.02 9.85
CA VAL A 16 -10.09 -14.71 9.46
C VAL A 16 -11.61 -14.79 9.35
N LYS A 17 -12.30 -13.77 9.87
CA LYS A 17 -13.72 -13.54 9.59
C LYS A 17 -13.85 -12.15 8.99
N LEU A 18 -14.25 -12.08 7.72
CA LEU A 18 -14.28 -10.82 6.96
C LEU A 18 -15.31 -9.82 7.52
N ASP A 19 -16.38 -10.31 8.14
CA ASP A 19 -17.40 -9.49 8.84
C ASP A 19 -16.84 -8.66 10.01
N LYS A 20 -15.64 -8.98 10.49
CA LYS A 20 -14.92 -8.21 11.53
C LYS A 20 -14.01 -7.13 10.97
N HIS A 21 -13.95 -6.99 9.64
CA HIS A 21 -13.16 -5.98 8.95
C HIS A 21 -14.12 -5.00 8.27
N ASP A 22 -14.23 -3.80 8.84
CA ASP A 22 -15.08 -2.73 8.32
C ASP A 22 -14.51 -2.18 7.00
N PRO A 23 -15.25 -2.23 5.87
CA PRO A 23 -14.81 -1.64 4.61
C PRO A 23 -14.68 -0.11 4.64
N ASP A 24 -15.39 0.58 5.54
CA ASP A 24 -15.38 2.05 5.66
C ASP A 24 -14.33 2.56 6.67
N ASP A 25 -13.47 1.68 7.18
CA ASP A 25 -12.40 2.05 8.11
C ASP A 25 -11.38 3.01 7.48
N THR A 26 -11.34 4.25 7.97
CA THR A 26 -10.40 5.28 7.54
C THR A 26 -9.13 5.35 8.39
N GLY A 27 -8.93 4.42 9.33
CA GLY A 27 -7.77 4.41 10.20
C GLY A 27 -7.66 5.69 11.04
N PRO A 28 -6.52 6.40 11.05
CA PRO A 28 -6.37 7.65 11.80
C PRO A 28 -6.88 8.89 11.03
N PHE A 29 -7.39 8.74 9.80
CA PHE A 29 -7.75 9.85 8.93
C PHE A 29 -9.23 10.19 9.08
N GLN A 30 -9.54 11.48 9.28
CA GLN A 30 -10.93 11.97 9.32
C GLN A 30 -11.32 12.67 8.01
N ARG A 31 -10.34 13.19 7.26
CA ARG A 31 -10.56 13.85 5.97
C ARG A 31 -9.51 13.38 4.97
N SER A 32 -9.87 13.39 3.69
CA SER A 32 -9.01 12.99 2.57
C SER A 32 -7.72 13.79 2.51
N GLU A 33 -7.80 15.10 2.76
CA GLU A 33 -6.67 16.02 2.63
C GLU A 33 -5.58 15.69 3.67
N ASP A 34 -5.97 15.13 4.82
CA ASP A 34 -5.03 14.72 5.88
C ASP A 34 -4.20 13.49 5.45
N ALA A 35 -4.68 12.71 4.47
CA ALA A 35 -4.03 11.52 3.93
C ALA A 35 -3.16 11.80 2.69
N GLU A 36 -3.55 12.76 1.85
CA GLU A 36 -2.86 13.09 0.59
C GLU A 36 -1.38 13.43 0.81
N GLY A 37 -1.07 14.29 1.80
CA GLY A 37 0.31 14.67 2.10
C GLY A 37 1.16 13.50 2.63
N LEU A 38 0.55 12.51 3.27
CA LEU A 38 1.25 11.29 3.69
C LEU A 38 1.44 10.32 2.54
N LEU A 39 0.46 10.21 1.64
CA LEU A 39 0.55 9.43 0.42
C LEU A 39 1.72 9.92 -0.46
N GLU A 40 1.81 11.24 -0.69
CA GLU A 40 2.87 11.83 -1.50
C GLU A 40 4.27 11.53 -0.91
N LYS A 41 4.42 11.72 0.41
CA LYS A 41 5.68 11.37 1.12
C LYS A 41 6.00 9.89 1.01
N GLY A 42 4.99 9.03 1.11
CA GLY A 42 5.11 7.58 0.96
C GLY A 42 5.60 7.19 -0.43
N VAL A 43 4.99 7.75 -1.48
CA VAL A 43 5.37 7.49 -2.88
C VAL A 43 6.80 7.92 -3.16
N ARG A 44 7.21 9.12 -2.71
CA ARG A 44 8.60 9.59 -2.86
C ARG A 44 9.61 8.65 -2.19
N ARG A 45 9.27 8.14 -1.00
CA ARG A 45 10.12 7.19 -0.27
C ARG A 45 10.17 5.82 -0.93
N LEU A 46 9.05 5.35 -1.49
CA LEU A 46 9.01 4.11 -2.25
C LEU A 46 9.87 4.20 -3.52
N ALA A 47 9.90 5.36 -4.18
CA ALA A 47 10.76 5.60 -5.35
C ALA A 47 12.25 5.47 -5.01
N ASP A 48 12.71 6.12 -3.92
CA ASP A 48 14.10 5.97 -3.42
C ASP A 48 14.46 4.50 -3.13
N TYR A 49 13.56 3.77 -2.47
CA TYR A 49 13.79 2.36 -2.19
C TYR A 49 13.79 1.49 -3.44
N GLN A 50 12.96 1.78 -4.43
CA GLN A 50 12.93 1.05 -5.70
C GLN A 50 14.24 1.26 -6.47
N GLU A 51 14.77 2.49 -6.52
CA GLU A 51 16.06 2.78 -7.16
C GLU A 51 17.19 2.01 -6.49
N ARG A 52 17.22 2.00 -5.15
CA ARG A 52 18.21 1.24 -4.38
C ARG A 52 18.08 -0.27 -4.53
N LEU A 53 16.86 -0.80 -4.54
CA LEU A 53 16.58 -2.22 -4.77
C LEU A 53 17.07 -2.65 -6.15
N HIS A 54 16.77 -1.85 -7.17
CA HIS A 54 17.21 -2.10 -8.53
C HIS A 54 18.74 -2.05 -8.64
N ALA A 55 19.39 -1.04 -8.06
CA ALA A 55 20.85 -0.90 -8.06
C ALA A 55 21.57 -2.06 -7.33
N GLN A 56 20.97 -2.62 -6.28
CA GLN A 56 21.53 -3.76 -5.55
C GLN A 56 21.48 -5.07 -6.33
N ASN A 57 20.50 -5.23 -7.23
CA ASN A 57 20.32 -6.41 -8.09
C ASN A 57 20.43 -7.76 -7.33
N HIS A 58 19.87 -7.82 -6.12
CA HIS A 58 19.98 -8.98 -5.24
C HIS A 58 18.63 -9.47 -4.71
N TRP A 59 17.71 -8.54 -4.45
CA TRP A 59 16.40 -8.83 -3.89
C TRP A 59 15.30 -8.40 -4.87
N SER A 60 14.16 -9.08 -4.79
CA SER A 60 12.94 -8.72 -5.50
C SER A 60 11.77 -8.59 -4.52
N VAL A 61 10.74 -7.84 -4.92
CA VAL A 61 9.52 -7.65 -4.13
C VAL A 61 8.32 -8.02 -5.00
N LEU A 62 7.46 -8.89 -4.49
CA LEU A 62 6.20 -9.28 -5.13
C LEU A 62 5.03 -8.66 -4.35
N LEU A 63 4.19 -7.90 -5.05
CA LEU A 63 2.96 -7.34 -4.52
C LEU A 63 1.77 -8.02 -5.20
N VAL A 64 0.94 -8.72 -4.42
CA VAL A 64 -0.30 -9.36 -4.91
C VAL A 64 -1.49 -8.53 -4.46
N LEU A 65 -2.26 -8.02 -5.42
CA LEU A 65 -3.49 -7.27 -5.17
C LEU A 65 -4.70 -8.11 -5.55
N GLN A 66 -5.47 -8.52 -4.55
CA GLN A 66 -6.67 -9.33 -4.75
C GLN A 66 -7.87 -8.70 -4.03
N ALA A 67 -8.93 -8.47 -4.78
CA ALA A 67 -10.17 -7.84 -4.35
C ALA A 67 -11.28 -8.18 -5.35
N MET A 68 -12.53 -7.92 -4.98
CA MET A 68 -13.67 -8.03 -5.89
C MET A 68 -13.57 -7.06 -7.07
N ASP A 69 -14.42 -7.23 -8.07
CA ASP A 69 -14.54 -6.28 -9.17
C ASP A 69 -15.00 -4.92 -8.66
N ALA A 70 -14.53 -3.86 -9.32
CA ALA A 70 -14.74 -2.46 -8.91
C ALA A 70 -14.21 -2.08 -7.51
N ALA A 71 -13.52 -2.96 -6.79
CA ALA A 71 -12.94 -2.66 -5.48
C ALA A 71 -11.68 -1.75 -5.51
N GLY A 72 -11.35 -1.19 -6.67
CA GLY A 72 -10.26 -0.20 -6.79
C GLY A 72 -8.84 -0.75 -6.94
N LYS A 73 -8.67 -2.01 -7.38
CA LYS A 73 -7.33 -2.59 -7.67
C LYS A 73 -6.54 -1.73 -8.66
N ASP A 74 -7.17 -1.39 -9.79
CA ASP A 74 -6.52 -0.63 -10.86
C ASP A 74 -6.20 0.81 -10.45
N SER A 75 -7.10 1.46 -9.70
CA SER A 75 -6.89 2.82 -9.21
C SER A 75 -5.77 2.86 -8.17
N THR A 76 -5.66 1.84 -7.32
CA THR A 76 -4.57 1.68 -6.34
C THR A 76 -3.22 1.56 -7.04
N ILE A 77 -3.11 0.69 -8.06
CA ILE A 77 -1.89 0.58 -8.87
C ILE A 77 -1.55 1.94 -9.48
N LYS A 78 -2.51 2.61 -10.12
CA LYS A 78 -2.28 3.91 -10.75
C LYS A 78 -1.81 4.96 -9.74
N HIS A 79 -2.43 5.07 -8.57
CA HIS A 79 -2.07 6.13 -7.62
C HIS A 79 -0.75 5.87 -6.89
N VAL A 80 -0.47 4.62 -6.52
CA VAL A 80 0.74 4.28 -5.76
C VAL A 80 1.95 4.11 -6.69
N MET A 81 1.79 3.46 -7.84
CA MET A 81 2.91 3.11 -8.72
C MET A 81 3.29 4.20 -9.71
N ARG A 82 2.47 5.24 -9.94
CA ARG A 82 2.80 6.36 -10.86
C ARG A 82 4.08 7.10 -10.48
N GLY A 83 4.45 7.11 -9.19
CA GLY A 83 5.70 7.73 -8.74
C GLY A 83 6.91 6.81 -8.79
N LEU A 84 6.77 5.56 -9.24
CA LEU A 84 7.86 4.61 -9.38
C LEU A 84 8.41 4.60 -10.81
N ASN A 85 9.70 4.35 -10.96
CA ASN A 85 10.33 4.27 -12.27
C ASN A 85 9.86 3.01 -13.01
N PRO A 86 9.18 3.13 -14.17
CA PRO A 86 8.65 1.98 -14.89
C PRO A 86 9.74 1.01 -15.39
N MET A 87 11.00 1.46 -15.55
CA MET A 87 12.10 0.63 -16.03
C MET A 87 12.58 -0.44 -15.03
N GLY A 88 12.13 -0.41 -13.78
CA GLY A 88 12.45 -1.43 -12.77
C GLY A 88 11.21 -2.06 -12.12
N THR A 89 10.12 -2.17 -12.89
CA THR A 89 8.94 -3.00 -12.55
C THR A 89 8.93 -4.24 -13.42
#